data_AF-C3QYX1-F1
#
_entry.id   AF-C3QYX1-F1
#
_cell.length_a   1.000
_cell.length_b   1.000
_cell.length_c   1.000
_cell.angle_alpha   90.00
_cell.angle_beta   90.00
_cell.angle_gamma   90.00
#
_symmetry.space_group_name_H-M   'P 1'
#
loop_
_entity.id
_entity.type
_entity.pdbx_description
1 polymer ?
#
loop_
_entity_poly.entity_id
_entity_poly.type
_entity_poly.pdbx_seq_one_letter_code
_entity_poly.pdbx_strand_id
1 'polypeptide(L)' 'MFDGIGMGLGFTIALTLLGAVREFLGTGKIFDLTIMPEEYGMLVFVLAPGAFIALGYLIALINSFKKA' A
#
# COMPACT_ATOMS: atom_id res chain seq x y z
N MET A 1 10.93 11.86 22.82
CA MET A 1 10.78 10.38 22.82
C MET A 1 9.44 9.97 22.21
N PHE A 2 8.30 10.44 22.72
CA PHE A 2 6.97 10.13 22.16
C PHE A 2 6.78 10.54 20.69
N ASP A 3 7.38 11.66 20.26
CA ASP A 3 7.33 12.12 18.87
C ASP A 3 8.05 11.16 17.89
N GLY A 4 9.22 10.63 18.27
CA GLY A 4 9.96 9.65 17.47
C GLY A 4 9.25 8.29 17.35
N ILE A 5 8.56 7.86 18.41
CA ILE A 5 7.74 6.63 18.39
C ILE A 5 6.51 6.84 17.49
N GLY A 6 5.85 8.00 17.59
CA GLY A 6 4.71 8.35 16.75
C GLY A 6 5.08 8.38 15.26
N MET A 7 6.19 9.04 14.89
CA MET A 7 6.66 9.06 13.50
C MET A 7 7.08 7.67 13.01
N GLY A 8 7.81 6.89 13.82
CA GLY A 8 8.27 5.56 13.44
C GLY A 8 7.13 4.57 13.22
N LEU A 9 6.13 4.56 14.11
CA LEU A 9 4.96 3.70 13.97
C LEU A 9 4.09 4.13 12.78
N GLY A 10 3.85 5.43 12.61
CA GLY A 10 3.10 5.95 11.47
C GLY A 10 3.74 5.58 10.13
N PHE A 11 5.06 5.69 10.03
CA PHE A 11 5.81 5.32 8.83
C PHE A 11 5.76 3.82 8.57
N THR A 12 5.91 3.00 9.61
CA THR A 12 5.83 1.54 9.49
C THR A 12 4.46 1.11 8.97
N ILE A 13 3.38 1.63 9.55
CA ILE A 13 2.00 1.34 9.11
C ILE A 13 1.79 1.79 7.67
N ALA A 14 2.27 2.98 7.30
CA ALA A 14 2.14 3.49 5.93
C ALA A 14 2.86 2.59 4.91
N LEU A 15 4.09 2.14 5.22
CA LEU A 15 4.84 1.24 4.35
C LEU A 15 4.21 -0.16 4.27
N THR A 16 3.70 -0.69 5.39
CA THR A 16 3.00 -1.99 5.40
C THR A 16 1.74 -1.94 4.54
N LEU A 17 0.92 -0.88 4.66
CA LEU A 17 -0.27 -0.70 3.83
C LEU A 17 0.08 -0.53 2.35
N LEU A 18 1.10 0.28 2.04
CA LEU A 18 1.56 0.46 0.66
C LEU A 18 2.08 -0.86 0.06
N GLY A 19 2.83 -1.65 0.83
CA GLY A 19 3.31 -2.97 0.43
C GLY A 19 2.16 -3.94 0.16
N ALA A 20 1.20 -4.03 1.07
CA ALA A 20 0.03 -4.92 0.93
C ALA A 20 -0.83 -4.57 -0.29
N VAL A 21 -1.08 -3.28 -0.55
CA VAL A 21 -1.81 -2.83 -1.75
C VAL A 21 -1.04 -3.17 -3.02
N ARG A 22 0.30 -3.04 -3.01
CA ARG A 22 1.13 -3.38 -4.17
C ARG A 22 1.21 -4.87 -4.44
N GLU A 23 1.25 -5.70 -3.42
CA GLU A 23 1.20 -7.16 -3.56
C GLU A 23 -0.16 -7.58 -4.09
N PHE A 24 -1.23 -7.04 -3.52
CA PHE A 24 -2.60 -7.35 -3.93
C PHE A 24 -2.86 -6.99 -5.39
N LEU A 25 -2.51 -5.77 -5.82
CA LEU A 25 -2.74 -5.30 -7.19
C LEU A 25 -1.69 -5.82 -8.18
N GLY A 26 -0.48 -6.09 -7.71
CA GLY A 26 0.67 -6.46 -8.54
C GLY A 26 0.75 -7.95 -8.86
N THR A 27 0.44 -8.81 -7.89
CA THR A 27 0.57 -10.27 -8.02
C THR A 27 -0.71 -11.03 -7.66
N GLY A 28 -1.75 -10.34 -7.17
CA GLY A 28 -2.99 -11.00 -6.71
C GLY A 28 -2.84 -11.71 -5.36
N LYS A 29 -1.72 -11.47 -4.66
CA LYS A 29 -1.38 -12.10 -3.37
C LYS A 29 -1.37 -11.06 -2.26
N ILE A 30 -1.65 -11.49 -1.03
CA ILE A 30 -1.47 -10.68 0.17
C ILE A 30 -0.74 -11.54 1.19
N PHE A 31 0.46 -11.12 1.61
CA PHE A 31 1.28 -11.88 2.55
C PHE A 31 1.48 -13.34 2.10
N ASP A 32 1.76 -13.54 0.81
CA ASP A 32 1.92 -14.86 0.17
C ASP A 32 0.65 -15.73 0.09
N LEU A 33 -0.49 -15.24 0.59
CA LEU A 33 -1.79 -15.88 0.39
C LEU A 33 -2.36 -15.47 -0.97
N THR A 34 -2.62 -16.46 -1.83
CA THR A 34 -3.19 -16.24 -3.16
C THR A 34 -4.70 -16.00 -3.04
N ILE A 35 -5.12 -14.75 -3.27
CA ILE A 35 -6.53 -14.33 -3.19
C ILE A 35 -7.16 -14.26 -4.58
N MET A 36 -6.38 -13.89 -5.60
CA MET A 36 -6.79 -13.86 -7.01
C MET A 36 -5.84 -14.71 -7.87
N PRO A 37 -6.33 -15.33 -8.96
CA PRO A 37 -5.48 -16.07 -9.89
C PRO A 37 -4.42 -15.14 -10.51
N GLU A 38 -3.17 -15.63 -10.61
CA GLU A 38 -1.97 -14.86 -11.00
C GLU A 38 -2.09 -14.13 -12.36
N GLU A 39 -3.05 -14.52 -13.20
CA GLU A 39 -3.32 -13.89 -14.50
C GLU A 39 -3.78 -12.42 -14.38
N TYR A 40 -4.29 -12.01 -13.21
CA TYR A 40 -4.72 -10.63 -12.94
C TYR A 40 -3.64 -9.73 -12.31
N GLY A 41 -2.44 -10.25 -12.07
CA GLY A 41 -1.33 -9.48 -11.50
C GLY A 41 -0.87 -8.36 -12.44
N MET A 42 -1.15 -7.10 -12.11
CA MET A 42 -0.66 -5.97 -12.89
C MET A 42 0.79 -5.65 -12.52
N LEU A 43 1.74 -6.14 -13.32
CA LEU A 43 3.19 -5.86 -13.19
C LEU A 43 3.52 -4.37 -13.01
N VAL A 44 2.66 -3.47 -13.52
CA VAL A 44 2.76 -2.01 -13.35
C VAL A 44 2.82 -1.59 -11.87
N PHE A 45 2.10 -2.26 -10.96
CA PHE A 45 2.08 -1.96 -9.52
C PHE A 45 3.31 -2.48 -8.76
N VAL A 46 4.06 -3.40 -9.37
CA VAL A 46 5.36 -3.86 -8.86
C VAL A 46 6.45 -2.86 -9.22
N LEU A 47 6.38 -2.24 -10.40
CA LEU A 47 7.35 -1.27 -10.89
C LEU A 47 7.29 0.07 -10.14
N ALA A 48 8.39 0.84 -10.19
CA ALA A 48 8.50 2.18 -9.62
C ALA A 48 7.31 3.14 -9.93
N PRO A 49 6.80 3.25 -11.18
CA PRO A 49 5.63 4.08 -11.47
C PRO A 49 4.36 3.69 -10.70
N GLY A 50 4.11 2.39 -10.50
CA GLY A 50 2.96 1.91 -9.74
C GLY A 50 2.99 2.28 -8.26
N ALA A 51 4.19 2.42 -7.68
CA ALA A 51 4.36 2.85 -6.31
C ALA A 51 3.82 4.27 -6.08
N PHE A 52 4.04 5.20 -7.02
CA PHE A 52 3.53 6.57 -6.93
C PHE A 52 2.01 6.63 -7.10
N ILE A 53 1.45 5.81 -7.98
CA ILE A 53 0.00 5.71 -8.17
C ILE A 53 -0.66 5.17 -6.90
N ALA A 54 -0.15 4.06 -6.35
CA ALA A 54 -0.65 3.48 -5.12
C ALA A 54 -0.56 4.45 -3.93
N LEU A 55 0.56 5.18 -3.82
CA LEU A 55 0.74 6.20 -2.80
C LEU A 55 -0.28 7.35 -2.96
N GLY A 56 -0.51 7.83 -4.19
CA GLY A 56 -1.50 8.87 -4.47
C GLY A 56 -2.91 8.46 -4.06
N TYR A 57 -3.32 7.23 -4.37
CA TYR A 57 -4.61 6.68 -3.94
C TYR A 57 -4.72 6.52 -2.43
N LEU A 58 -3.67 6.03 -1.75
CA LEU A 58 -3.64 5.91 -0.29
C LEU A 58 -3.79 7.28 0.37
N ILE A 59 -3.08 8.30 -0.11
CA ILE A 59 -3.20 9.67 0.40
C ILE A 59 -4.62 10.21 0.16
N ALA A 60 -5.18 10.01 -1.03
CA ALA A 60 -6.54 10.44 -1.35
C ALA A 60 -7.58 9.79 -0.42
N LEU A 61 -7.44 8.49 -0.18
CA LEU A 61 -8.31 7.71 0.70
C LEU A 61 -8.21 8.18 2.15
N ILE A 62 -6.99 8.29 2.70
CA ILE A 62 -6.77 8.79 4.07
C ILE A 62 -7.30 10.21 4.22
N ASN A 63 -7.07 11.07 3.22
CA ASN A 63 -7.57 12.45 3.27
C ASN A 63 -9.10 12.51 3.19
N SER A 64 -9.75 11.59 2.46
CA SER A 64 -11.21 11.46 2.44
C SER A 64 -11.75 11.05 3.81
N PHE A 65 -11.12 10.09 4.48
CA PHE A 65 -11.52 9.66 5.83
C PHE A 65 -11.26 10.72 6.90
N LYS A 66 -10.17 11.48 6.80
CA LYS A 66 -9.84 12.56 7.73
C LYS A 66 -10.81 13.76 7.62
N LYS A 67 -11.49 13.89 6.48
CA LYS A 67 -12.44 14.98 6.22
C LYS A 67 -13.89 14.63 6.61
N ALA A 68 -14.16 13.39 6.98
CA ALA A 68 -15.41 12.93 7.59
C ALA A 68 -15.33 13.00 9.12
#